data_AF-F0BI53-F1
#
_entry.id   AF-F0BI53-F1
#
_cell.length_a   1.000
_cell.length_b   1.000
_cell.length_c   1.000
_cell.angle_alpha   90.00
_cell.angle_beta   90.00
_cell.angle_gamma   90.00
#
_symmetry.space_group_name_H-M   'P 1'
#
loop_
_entity.id
_entity.type
_entity.pdbx_description
1 polymer ?
#
loop_
_entity_poly.entity_id
_entity_poly.type
_entity_poly.pdbx_seq_one_letter_code
_entity_poly.pdbx_strand_id
1 'polypeptide(L)'
;PAVGPAAPSQESPMPVMERIQAEVEQHPIVLFMKGTPQFPMCGFSSRAVQALIAAGADQLRTVNVLEEPEIRANLPRYSNWPTFPQLFIHGELIGGCDITLELFEAGELKRIVTEAYQP
;
A
#
# COMPACT_ATOMS: atom_id res chain seq x y z
N PRO A 1 -15.25 -34.61 -38.03
CA PRO A 1 -15.76 -33.56 -37.13
C PRO A 1 -14.61 -33.04 -36.23
N ALA A 2 -13.93 -31.99 -36.69
CA ALA A 2 -12.76 -31.42 -36.04
C ALA A 2 -13.13 -30.06 -35.40
N VAL A 3 -12.85 -29.96 -34.10
CA VAL A 3 -12.48 -28.77 -33.31
C VAL A 3 -13.29 -27.49 -33.57
N GLY A 4 -14.21 -27.17 -32.65
CA GLY A 4 -14.73 -25.81 -32.52
C GLY A 4 -13.65 -24.88 -31.96
N PRO A 5 -13.47 -23.65 -32.49
CA PRO A 5 -12.60 -22.68 -31.86
C PRO A 5 -13.36 -21.99 -30.72
N ALA A 6 -12.73 -21.98 -29.55
CA ALA A 6 -13.13 -21.23 -28.38
C ALA A 6 -13.21 -19.72 -28.70
N ALA A 7 -14.30 -19.09 -28.28
CA ALA A 7 -14.46 -17.64 -28.21
C ALA A 7 -14.25 -17.19 -26.75
N PRO A 8 -13.84 -15.93 -26.52
CA PRO A 8 -12.85 -15.55 -25.51
C PRO A 8 -13.39 -15.53 -24.08
N SER A 9 -12.50 -15.89 -23.15
CA SER A 9 -12.67 -15.83 -21.71
C SER A 9 -13.14 -14.44 -21.28
N GLN A 10 -14.28 -14.40 -20.62
CA GLN A 10 -14.82 -13.22 -19.95
C GLN A 10 -13.81 -12.78 -18.87
N GLU A 11 -13.26 -11.56 -18.99
CA GLU A 11 -12.52 -10.89 -17.92
C GLU A 11 -13.43 -10.80 -16.69
N SER A 12 -13.20 -11.70 -15.73
CA SER A 12 -13.81 -11.59 -14.41
C SER A 12 -13.13 -10.40 -13.71
N PRO A 13 -13.88 -9.49 -13.07
CA PRO A 13 -13.25 -8.44 -12.27
C PRO A 13 -12.34 -9.10 -11.24
N MET A 14 -11.04 -8.80 -11.29
CA MET A 14 -10.07 -9.39 -10.35
C MET A 14 -10.58 -9.16 -8.92
N PRO A 15 -10.63 -10.20 -8.07
CA PRO A 15 -10.96 -10.05 -6.67
C PRO A 15 -10.17 -8.90 -6.04
N VAL A 16 -10.83 -8.05 -5.25
CA VAL A 16 -10.17 -6.91 -4.59
C VAL A 16 -8.93 -7.29 -3.78
N MET A 17 -8.89 -8.52 -3.26
CA MET A 17 -7.72 -9.08 -2.57
C MET A 17 -6.51 -9.22 -3.51
N GLU A 18 -6.72 -9.68 -4.74
CA GLU A 18 -5.66 -9.75 -5.77
C GLU A 18 -5.20 -8.36 -6.19
N ARG A 19 -6.11 -7.36 -6.21
CA ARG A 19 -5.73 -5.97 -6.48
C ARG A 19 -4.84 -5.41 -5.37
N ILE A 20 -5.18 -5.65 -4.11
CA ILE A 20 -4.37 -5.25 -2.96
C ILE A 20 -3.00 -5.92 -3.03
N GLN A 21 -2.96 -7.23 -3.28
CA GLN A 21 -1.74 -8.00 -3.41
C GLN A 21 -0.85 -7.46 -4.55
N ALA A 22 -1.44 -7.25 -5.73
CA ALA A 22 -0.72 -6.69 -6.88
C ALA A 22 -0.13 -5.32 -6.55
N GLU A 23 -0.85 -4.45 -5.86
CA GLU A 23 -0.35 -3.12 -5.50
C GLU A 23 0.91 -3.21 -4.62
N VAL A 24 0.89 -4.07 -3.60
CA VAL A 24 2.00 -4.23 -2.64
C VAL A 24 3.18 -5.05 -3.17
N GLU A 25 2.96 -5.88 -4.19
CA GLU A 25 4.01 -6.64 -4.87
C GLU A 25 4.66 -5.83 -6.00
N GLN A 26 3.90 -4.97 -6.70
CA GLN A 26 4.40 -4.16 -7.81
C GLN A 26 5.29 -2.99 -7.36
N HIS A 27 5.11 -2.51 -6.14
CA HIS A 27 5.84 -1.36 -5.63
C HIS A 27 6.58 -1.75 -4.35
N PRO A 28 7.86 -1.36 -4.22
CA PRO A 28 8.65 -1.71 -3.04
C PRO A 28 8.10 -1.07 -1.76
N ILE A 29 7.44 0.09 -1.86
CA ILE A 29 6.87 0.81 -0.71
C ILE A 29 5.48 1.32 -1.08
N VAL A 30 4.47 0.86 -0.33
CA VAL A 30 3.06 1.24 -0.53
C VAL A 30 2.46 1.75 0.77
N LEU A 31 1.81 2.92 0.72
CA LEU A 31 1.04 3.46 1.83
C LEU A 31 -0.45 3.56 1.47
N PHE A 32 -1.27 2.75 2.11
CA PHE A 32 -2.72 2.92 2.09
C PHE A 32 -3.12 4.00 3.07
N MET A 33 -3.63 5.13 2.57
CA MET A 33 -3.89 6.32 3.38
C MET A 33 -5.26 6.94 3.08
N LYS A 34 -5.74 7.81 3.98
CA LYS A 34 -6.97 8.57 3.79
C LYS A 34 -6.63 9.92 3.15
N GLY A 35 -7.05 10.11 1.90
CA GLY A 35 -6.63 11.25 1.07
C GLY A 35 -5.37 10.94 0.28
N THR A 36 -4.68 11.97 -0.18
CA THR A 36 -3.44 11.86 -0.95
C THR A 36 -2.28 12.53 -0.22
N PRO A 37 -1.01 12.31 -0.63
CA PRO A 37 0.13 13.03 -0.05
C PRO A 37 -0.03 14.56 -0.11
N GLN A 38 -0.65 15.07 -1.17
CA GLN A 38 -0.90 16.49 -1.39
C GLN A 38 -2.10 17.00 -0.59
N PHE A 39 -3.13 16.17 -0.44
CA PHE A 39 -4.37 16.50 0.27
C PHE A 39 -4.73 15.38 1.27
N PRO A 40 -4.01 15.28 2.40
CA PRO A 40 -4.31 14.27 3.40
C PRO A 40 -5.60 14.60 4.14
N MET A 41 -6.50 13.63 4.25
CA MET A 41 -7.82 13.78 4.88
C MET A 41 -7.84 13.28 6.34
N CYS A 42 -6.67 12.92 6.88
CA CYS A 42 -6.50 12.38 8.23
C CYS A 42 -5.11 12.75 8.77
N GLY A 43 -5.03 13.21 10.03
CA GLY A 43 -3.77 13.60 10.67
C GLY A 43 -2.75 12.44 10.76
N PHE A 44 -3.21 11.21 10.99
CA PHE A 44 -2.34 10.02 10.98
C PHE A 44 -1.77 9.75 9.58
N SER A 45 -2.59 9.90 8.53
CA SER A 45 -2.16 9.75 7.15
C SER A 45 -1.15 10.83 6.76
N SER A 46 -1.36 12.07 7.19
CA SER A 46 -0.45 13.20 6.97
C SER A 46 0.92 12.97 7.64
N ARG A 47 0.94 12.51 8.89
CA ARG A 47 2.20 12.25 9.60
C ARG A 47 2.98 11.08 8.99
N ALA A 48 2.32 9.98 8.68
CA ALA A 48 2.97 8.80 8.09
C ALA A 48 3.61 9.11 6.72
N VAL A 49 2.89 9.82 5.83
CA VAL A 49 3.43 10.16 4.51
C VAL A 49 4.61 11.14 4.62
N GLN A 50 4.55 12.11 5.53
CA GLN A 50 5.66 13.05 5.77
C GLN A 50 6.91 12.33 6.28
N ALA A 51 6.76 11.39 7.21
CA ALA A 51 7.87 10.60 7.72
C ALA A 51 8.54 9.76 6.63
N LEU A 52 7.75 9.13 5.74
CA LEU A 52 8.26 8.36 4.61
C LEU A 52 9.01 9.23 3.60
N ILE A 53 8.45 10.39 3.25
CA ILE A 53 9.12 11.35 2.35
C ILE A 53 10.43 11.84 2.99
N ALA A 54 10.42 12.19 4.28
CA ALA A 54 11.62 12.60 5.00
C ALA A 54 12.67 11.49 5.13
N ALA A 55 12.24 10.23 5.14
CA ALA A 55 13.10 9.05 5.13
C ALA A 55 13.70 8.75 3.74
N GLY A 56 13.29 9.46 2.68
CA GLY A 56 13.79 9.30 1.31
C GLY A 56 12.97 8.34 0.45
N ALA A 57 11.69 8.13 0.76
CA ALA A 57 10.81 7.26 -0.01
C ALA A 57 10.33 7.94 -1.31
N ASP A 58 11.25 8.21 -2.23
CA ASP A 58 10.99 8.97 -3.47
C ASP A 58 10.04 8.25 -4.44
N GLN A 59 10.00 6.92 -4.39
CA GLN A 59 9.12 6.07 -5.20
C GLN A 59 7.95 5.52 -4.39
N LEU A 60 7.55 6.22 -3.32
CA LEU A 60 6.41 5.84 -2.50
C LEU A 60 5.13 5.80 -3.33
N ARG A 61 4.51 4.62 -3.40
CA ARG A 61 3.17 4.47 -3.93
C ARG A 61 2.16 4.76 -2.83
N THR A 62 1.13 5.56 -3.13
CA THR A 62 0.03 5.81 -2.18
C THR A 62 -1.31 5.45 -2.79
N VAL A 63 -2.17 4.84 -1.98
CA VAL A 63 -3.53 4.45 -2.35
C VAL A 63 -4.51 5.19 -1.45
N ASN A 64 -5.40 5.96 -2.07
CA ASN A 64 -6.44 6.69 -1.35
C ASN A 64 -7.64 5.78 -1.08
N VAL A 65 -7.71 5.24 0.14
CA VAL A 65 -8.78 4.31 0.54
C VAL A 65 -10.15 4.98 0.68
N LEU A 66 -10.23 6.32 0.59
CA LEU A 66 -11.50 7.02 0.56
C LEU A 66 -12.17 6.96 -0.81
N GLU A 67 -11.37 6.88 -1.88
CA GLU A 67 -11.85 6.74 -3.26
C GLU A 67 -12.03 5.26 -3.65
N GLU A 68 -11.43 4.35 -2.89
CA GLU A 68 -11.51 2.90 -3.11
C GLU A 68 -12.24 2.18 -1.96
N PRO A 69 -13.59 2.20 -1.95
CA PRO A 69 -14.39 1.62 -0.87
C PRO A 69 -14.18 0.11 -0.72
N GLU A 70 -13.91 -0.60 -1.83
CA GLU A 70 -13.63 -2.03 -1.81
C GLU A 70 -12.31 -2.34 -1.10
N ILE A 71 -11.24 -1.60 -1.41
CA ILE A 71 -9.94 -1.75 -0.74
C ILE A 71 -10.10 -1.41 0.74
N ARG A 72 -10.79 -0.31 1.06
CA ARG A 72 -11.04 0.09 2.46
C ARG A 72 -11.74 -0.99 3.28
N ALA A 73 -12.69 -1.71 2.68
CA ALA A 73 -13.44 -2.76 3.36
C ALA A 73 -12.63 -4.05 3.54
N ASN A 74 -11.69 -4.35 2.64
CA ASN A 74 -10.99 -5.64 2.60
C ASN A 74 -9.54 -5.58 3.09
N LEU A 75 -8.85 -4.44 2.98
CA LEU A 75 -7.47 -4.29 3.43
C LEU A 75 -7.25 -4.69 4.90
N PRO A 76 -8.12 -4.30 5.86
CA PRO A 76 -7.93 -4.72 7.25
C PRO A 76 -7.97 -6.24 7.46
N ARG A 77 -8.68 -6.97 6.59
CA ARG A 77 -8.74 -8.44 6.60
C ARG A 77 -7.51 -9.04 5.94
N TYR A 78 -7.04 -8.45 4.84
CA TYR A 78 -5.83 -8.86 4.15
C TYR A 78 -4.58 -8.73 5.04
N SER A 79 -4.44 -7.58 5.70
CA SER A 79 -3.26 -7.24 6.49
C SER A 79 -3.32 -7.68 7.94
N ASN A 80 -4.47 -8.21 8.37
CA ASN A 80 -4.79 -8.45 9.77
C ASN A 80 -4.56 -7.19 10.66
N TRP A 81 -4.79 -6.00 10.09
CA TRP A 81 -4.55 -4.72 10.74
C TRP A 81 -5.78 -3.79 10.67
N PRO A 82 -6.34 -3.36 11.81
CA PRO A 82 -7.67 -2.74 11.84
C PRO A 82 -7.70 -1.26 11.44
N THR A 83 -6.57 -0.57 11.37
CA THR A 83 -6.51 0.91 11.23
C THR A 83 -5.84 1.39 9.95
N PHE A 84 -5.97 2.68 9.66
CA PHE A 84 -5.29 3.37 8.57
C PHE A 84 -4.56 4.61 9.12
N PRO A 85 -3.42 5.01 8.55
CA PRO A 85 -2.78 4.45 7.35
C PRO A 85 -2.12 3.08 7.60
N GLN A 86 -1.85 2.33 6.52
CA GLN A 86 -1.11 1.05 6.55
C GLN A 86 0.08 1.11 5.59
N LEU A 87 1.28 0.91 6.11
CA LEU A 87 2.54 0.89 5.36
C LEU A 87 2.94 -0.54 5.04
N PHE A 88 3.18 -0.79 3.76
CA PHE A 88 3.76 -2.03 3.25
C PHE A 88 5.11 -1.77 2.61
N ILE A 89 6.04 -2.69 2.83
CA ILE A 89 7.35 -2.71 2.19
C ILE A 89 7.59 -4.12 1.66
N HIS A 90 7.87 -4.26 0.37
CA HIS A 90 8.01 -5.56 -0.33
C HIS A 90 6.88 -6.55 -0.04
N GLY A 91 5.63 -6.09 -0.07
CA GLY A 91 4.47 -6.95 0.21
C GLY A 91 4.21 -7.22 1.70
N GLU A 92 5.12 -6.86 2.59
CA GLU A 92 4.97 -7.08 4.04
C GLU A 92 4.42 -5.86 4.76
N LEU A 93 3.47 -6.07 5.67
CA LEU A 93 2.94 -5.00 6.51
C LEU A 93 3.98 -4.61 7.57
N ILE A 94 4.39 -3.35 7.54
CA ILE A 94 5.26 -2.76 8.57
C ILE A 94 4.42 -2.24 9.74
N GLY A 95 3.28 -1.61 9.45
CA GLY A 95 2.37 -1.13 10.49
C GLY A 95 1.58 0.11 10.11
N GLY A 96 1.06 0.78 11.14
CA GLY A 96 0.33 2.03 11.01
C GLY A 96 1.19 3.29 11.22
N CYS A 97 0.53 4.43 11.36
CA CYS A 97 1.19 5.73 11.55
C CYS A 97 2.20 5.74 12.72
N ASP A 98 1.82 5.19 13.88
CA ASP A 98 2.66 5.29 15.08
C ASP A 98 3.95 4.48 14.91
N ILE A 99 3.87 3.25 14.38
CA ILE A 99 5.05 2.43 14.05
C ILE A 99 5.92 3.12 13.00
N THR A 100 5.32 3.70 11.96
CA THR A 100 6.10 4.46 10.95
C THR A 100 6.88 5.61 11.59
N LEU A 101 6.28 6.32 12.54
CA LEU A 101 6.93 7.42 13.25
C LEU A 101 8.01 6.93 14.21
N GLU A 102 7.76 5.85 14.95
CA GLU A 102 8.75 5.23 15.83
C GLU A 102 9.99 4.80 15.06
N LEU A 103 9.82 4.13 13.91
CA LEU A 103 10.91 3.76 13.02
C LEU A 103 11.65 4.99 12.48
N PHE A 104 10.93 6.07 12.19
CA PHE A 104 11.52 7.32 11.72
C PHE A 104 12.37 7.99 12.80
N GLU A 105 11.86 8.09 14.03
CA GLU A 105 12.55 8.65 15.18
C GLU A 105 13.78 7.81 15.58
N ALA A 106 13.70 6.49 15.43
CA ALA A 106 14.84 5.58 15.62
C ALA A 106 15.88 5.67 14.50
N GLY A 107 15.59 6.36 13.38
CA GLY A 107 16.42 6.38 12.17
C GLY A 107 16.39 5.09 11.34
N GLU A 108 15.63 4.09 11.78
CA GLU A 108 15.47 2.80 11.12
C GLU A 108 14.65 2.92 9.84
N LEU A 109 13.65 3.80 9.80
CA LEU A 109 12.80 3.97 8.61
C LEU A 109 13.61 4.35 7.38
N LYS A 110 14.57 5.26 7.53
CA LYS A 110 15.46 5.67 6.43
C LYS A 110 16.29 4.49 5.91
N ARG A 111 16.80 3.66 6.82
CA ARG A 111 17.54 2.46 6.45
C ARG A 111 16.66 1.48 5.69
N ILE A 112 15.48 1.16 6.22
CA ILE A 112 14.52 0.25 5.59
C ILE A 112 14.11 0.75 4.21
N VAL A 113 13.78 2.05 4.07
CA VAL A 113 13.45 2.68 2.78
C VAL A 113 14.60 2.56 1.79
N THR A 114 15.84 2.80 2.24
CA THR A 114 17.03 2.70 1.38
C THR A 114 17.27 1.26 0.93
N GLU A 115 17.18 0.30 1.85
CA GLU A 115 17.28 -1.14 1.58
C GLU A 115 16.19 -1.59 0.61
N ALA A 116 14.97 -1.05 0.73
CA ALA A 116 13.85 -1.41 -0.13
C ALA A 116 14.01 -0.99 -1.61
N TYR A 117 14.93 -0.07 -1.89
CA TYR A 117 15.29 0.35 -3.26
C TYR A 117 16.54 -0.34 -3.79
N GLN A 118 17.20 -1.19 -3.00
CA GLN A 118 18.32 -1.99 -3.50
C GLN A 118 17.79 -3.19 -4.30
N PRO A 119 18.47 -3.57 -5.40
CA PRO A 119 18.11 -4.70 -6.25
C PRO A 119 18.37 -6.06 -5.62
#